data_AF-A0A562PE46-F1
#
_entry.id   AF-A0A562PE46-F1
#
_cell.length_a   1.000
_cell.length_b   1.000
_cell.length_c   1.000
_cell.angle_alpha   90.00
_cell.angle_beta   90.00
_cell.angle_gamma   90.00
#
_symmetry.space_group_name_H-M   'P 1'
#
loop_
_entity.id
_entity.type
_entity.pdbx_description
1 polymer ?
#
loop_
_entity_poly.entity_id
_entity_poly.type
_entity_poly.pdbx_seq_one_letter_code
_entity_poly.pdbx_strand_id
1 'polypeptide(L)'
;MEELLARLCRAAAHEGACAEALLENGLRLLAYPLEGRLLVVVGWPAASGRHVDGETLLRRRGEDIARYGAWLPAQFNDGGWYLVLRAAGNEAPDADQLTAAEELLL
;
A
#
# COMPACT_ATOMS: atom_id res chain seq x y z
N MET A 1 1.21 -8.91 -8.56
CA MET A 1 1.39 -7.67 -7.75
C MET A 1 2.74 -7.68 -7.04
N GLU A 2 3.08 -8.75 -6.31
CA GLU A 2 4.34 -8.91 -5.57
C GLU A 2 5.60 -8.54 -6.37
N GLU A 3 5.82 -9.16 -7.53
CA GLU A 3 7.01 -8.89 -8.35
C GLU A 3 7.11 -7.42 -8.79
N LEU A 4 5.96 -6.80 -9.11
CA LEU A 4 5.90 -5.39 -9.49
C LEU A 4 6.26 -4.49 -8.30
N LEU A 5 5.71 -4.73 -7.11
CA LEU A 5 6.08 -3.99 -5.90
C LEU A 5 7.56 -4.17 -5.55
N ALA A 6 8.10 -5.38 -5.69
CA ALA A 6 9.52 -5.63 -5.50
C ALA A 6 10.40 -4.81 -6.47
N ARG A 7 9.96 -4.68 -7.73
CA ARG A 7 10.63 -3.79 -8.71
C ARG A 7 10.52 -2.32 -8.32
N LEU A 8 9.34 -1.86 -7.90
CA LEU A 8 9.14 -0.48 -7.45
C LEU A 8 9.99 -0.14 -6.22
N CYS A 9 10.05 -1.04 -5.23
CA CYS A 9 10.87 -0.85 -4.02
C CYS A 9 12.36 -0.73 -4.37
N ARG A 10 12.87 -1.59 -5.26
CA ARG A 10 14.26 -1.49 -5.73
C ARG A 10 14.52 -0.20 -6.49
N ALA A 11 13.62 0.20 -7.39
CA ALA A 11 13.75 1.45 -8.14
C ALA A 11 13.74 2.67 -7.21
N ALA A 12 12.79 2.72 -6.27
CA ALA A 12 12.67 3.81 -5.31
C ALA A 12 13.91 3.93 -4.41
N ALA A 13 14.42 2.80 -3.91
CA ALA A 13 15.62 2.77 -3.09
C ALA A 13 16.89 3.17 -3.87
N HIS A 14 16.99 2.79 -5.16
CA HIS A 14 18.15 3.12 -5.98
C HIS A 14 18.17 4.59 -6.42
N GLU A 15 17.04 5.10 -6.90
CA GLU A 15 16.91 6.44 -7.47
C GLU A 15 16.69 7.52 -6.39
N GLY A 16 16.33 7.12 -5.17
CA GLY A 16 15.95 8.07 -4.11
C GLY A 16 14.68 8.85 -4.44
N ALA A 17 13.84 8.32 -5.32
CA ALA A 17 12.59 8.94 -5.78
C ALA A 17 11.39 8.00 -5.61
N CYS A 18 10.18 8.55 -5.59
CA CYS A 18 8.97 7.72 -5.56
C CYS A 18 8.84 6.93 -6.87
N ALA A 19 8.59 5.63 -6.76
CA ALA A 19 8.25 4.77 -7.87
C ALA A 19 6.78 4.34 -7.73
N GLU A 20 6.00 4.46 -8.80
CA GLU A 20 4.58 4.11 -8.78
C GLU A 20 4.15 3.29 -10.01
N ALA A 21 3.05 2.57 -9.85
CA ALA A 21 2.34 1.90 -10.93
C ALA A 21 0.83 1.97 -10.70
N LEU A 22 0.07 2.12 -11.78
CA LEU A 22 -1.38 1.97 -11.81
C LEU A 22 -1.71 0.66 -12.53
N LEU A 23 -2.41 -0.25 -11.85
CA LEU A 23 -2.86 -1.51 -12.43
C LEU A 23 -4.11 -1.29 -13.29
N GLU A 24 -4.40 -2.25 -14.19
CA GLU A 24 -5.57 -2.21 -15.08
C GLU A 24 -6.90 -2.16 -14.30
N ASN A 25 -6.94 -2.73 -13.09
CA ASN A 25 -8.12 -2.69 -12.24
C ASN A 25 -8.33 -1.35 -11.52
N GLY A 26 -7.38 -0.40 -11.65
CA GLY A 26 -7.38 0.91 -11.01
C GLY A 26 -6.61 0.99 -9.69
N LEU A 27 -6.01 -0.12 -9.22
CA LEU A 27 -5.25 -0.16 -7.97
C LEU A 27 -3.91 0.55 -8.18
N ARG A 28 -3.57 1.47 -7.30
CA ARG A 28 -2.28 2.17 -7.32
C ARG A 28 -1.32 1.54 -6.32
N LEU A 29 -0.11 1.32 -6.79
CA LEU A 29 1.02 0.82 -6.01
C LEU A 29 2.08 1.91 -5.98
N LEU A 30 2.65 2.21 -4.81
CA LEU A 30 3.76 3.15 -4.69
C LEU A 30 4.83 2.59 -3.74
N ALA A 31 6.07 2.97 -4.03
CA ALA A 31 7.19 2.83 -3.12
C ALA A 31 7.83 4.22 -2.94
N TYR A 32 7.93 4.68 -1.71
CA TYR A 32 8.51 5.98 -1.37
C TYR A 32 9.75 5.81 -0.48
N PRO A 33 10.93 6.26 -0.92
CA PRO A 33 12.17 6.10 -0.16
C PRO A 33 12.23 7.06 1.02
N LEU A 34 12.71 6.53 2.14
CA LEU A 34 13.08 7.26 3.35
C LEU A 34 14.53 6.90 3.71
N GLU A 35 15.15 7.68 4.60
CA GLU A 35 16.50 7.40 5.05
C GLU A 35 16.58 6.01 5.73
N GLY A 36 17.16 5.03 5.02
CA GLY A 36 17.29 3.64 5.46
C GLY A 36 15.99 2.80 5.44
N ARG A 37 14.89 3.30 4.87
CA ARG A 37 13.57 2.64 4.87
C ARG A 37 12.78 2.91 3.59
N LEU A 38 11.68 2.19 3.43
CA LEU A 38 10.67 2.46 2.41
C LEU A 38 9.27 2.56 3.03
N LEU A 39 8.42 3.39 2.43
CA LEU A 39 6.98 3.27 2.56
C LEU A 39 6.45 2.56 1.32
N VAL A 40 5.74 1.46 1.53
CA VAL A 40 5.01 0.75 0.49
C VAL A 40 3.55 1.09 0.61
N VAL A 41 2.93 1.51 -0.48
CA VAL A 41 1.56 2.00 -0.50
C VAL A 41 0.75 1.21 -1.51
N VAL A 42 -0.43 0.75 -1.08
CA VAL A 42 -1.40 0.05 -1.92
C VAL A 42 -2.77 0.68 -1.68
N GLY A 43 -3.49 1.06 -2.73
CA GLY A 43 -4.80 1.67 -2.53
C GLY A 43 -5.51 2.09 -3.79
N TRP A 44 -6.72 2.60 -3.60
CA TRP A 44 -7.62 3.03 -4.66
C TRP A 44 -7.63 4.56 -4.74
N PRO A 45 -7.12 5.15 -5.85
CA PRO A 45 -7.32 6.57 -6.12
C PRO A 45 -8.81 6.89 -6.19
N ALA A 46 -9.23 8.09 -5.78
CA ALA A 46 -10.65 8.47 -5.85
C ALA A 46 -11.22 8.37 -7.29
N ALA A 47 -10.38 8.65 -8.29
CA ALA A 47 -10.74 8.58 -9.70
C ALA A 47 -10.99 7.14 -10.22
N SER A 48 -10.63 6.10 -9.45
CA SER A 48 -10.81 4.69 -9.85
C SER A 48 -12.28 4.24 -9.84
N GLY A 49 -13.19 5.01 -9.23
CA GLY A 49 -14.58 4.62 -9.02
C GLY A 49 -14.77 3.52 -7.96
N ARG A 50 -13.69 3.00 -7.37
CA ARG A 50 -13.73 2.10 -6.22
C ARG A 50 -13.92 2.93 -4.95
N HIS A 51 -15.00 2.67 -4.24
CA HIS A 51 -15.27 3.30 -2.96
C HIS A 51 -14.78 2.39 -1.84
N VAL A 52 -13.90 2.92 -0.99
CA VAL A 52 -13.52 2.31 0.28
C VAL A 52 -14.19 3.11 1.38
N ASP A 53 -15.02 2.45 2.17
CA ASP A 53 -15.59 3.05 3.37
C ASP A 53 -14.56 3.01 4.50
N GLY A 54 -14.09 4.18 4.92
CA GLY A 54 -13.05 4.32 5.93
C GLY A 54 -13.45 3.74 7.29
N GLU A 55 -14.73 3.81 7.67
CA GLU A 55 -15.21 3.23 8.93
C GLU A 55 -15.09 1.71 8.90
N THR A 56 -15.57 1.09 7.82
CA THR A 56 -15.46 -0.37 7.62
C THR A 56 -14.02 -0.83 7.59
N LEU A 57 -13.13 -0.10 6.89
CA LEU A 57 -11.71 -0.42 6.83
C LEU A 57 -11.06 -0.39 8.23
N LEU A 58 -11.30 0.68 9.00
CA LEU A 58 -10.76 0.82 10.36
C LEU A 58 -11.29 -0.25 11.31
N ARG A 59 -12.57 -0.60 11.18
CA ARG A 59 -13.21 -1.67 11.98
C ARG A 59 -12.55 -3.03 11.71
N ARG A 60 -12.40 -3.43 10.45
CA ARG A 60 -11.75 -4.69 10.07
C ARG A 60 -10.31 -4.78 10.58
N ARG A 61 -9.55 -3.69 10.44
CA ARG A 61 -8.19 -3.62 11.00
C ARG A 61 -8.18 -3.85 12.51
N GLY A 62 -9.17 -3.30 13.23
CA GLY A 62 -9.31 -3.46 14.68
C GLY A 62 -9.71 -4.87 15.13
N GLU A 63 -10.42 -5.62 14.30
CA GLU A 63 -10.90 -6.97 14.60
C GLU A 63 -9.77 -8.03 14.60
N ASP A 64 -8.75 -7.86 13.74
CA ASP A 64 -7.58 -8.74 13.69
C ASP A 64 -6.28 -7.94 13.51
N ILE A 65 -5.79 -7.39 14.62
CA ILE A 65 -4.54 -6.62 14.64
C ILE A 65 -3.32 -7.49 14.32
N ALA A 66 -3.36 -8.80 14.58
CA ALA A 66 -2.25 -9.68 14.25
C ALA A 66 -2.05 -9.79 12.73
N ARG A 67 -3.16 -9.87 11.98
CA ARG A 67 -3.15 -9.91 10.51
C ARG A 67 -2.97 -8.54 9.87
N TYR A 68 -3.68 -7.53 10.37
CA TYR A 68 -3.84 -6.24 9.68
C TYR A 68 -3.01 -5.10 10.29
N GLY A 69 -2.45 -5.30 11.48
CA GLY A 69 -1.86 -4.22 12.29
C GLY A 69 -0.67 -3.51 11.63
N ALA A 70 0.06 -4.21 10.76
CA ALA A 70 1.21 -3.66 10.03
C ALA A 70 0.82 -2.60 8.99
N TRP A 71 -0.38 -2.70 8.42
CA TRP A 71 -0.90 -1.74 7.46
C TRP A 71 -1.52 -0.53 8.16
N LEU A 72 -1.11 0.66 7.76
CA LEU A 72 -1.61 1.93 8.26
C LEU A 72 -2.58 2.55 7.25
N PRO A 73 -3.86 2.69 7.59
CA PRO A 73 -4.83 3.35 6.72
C PRO A 73 -4.51 4.84 6.58
N ALA A 74 -4.60 5.34 5.35
CA ALA A 74 -4.43 6.75 5.04
C ALA A 74 -5.38 7.16 3.92
N GLN A 75 -6.02 8.31 4.07
CA GLN A 75 -6.68 8.98 2.97
C GLN A 75 -5.70 9.98 2.35
N PHE A 76 -5.48 9.89 1.05
CA PHE A 76 -4.62 10.84 0.34
C PHE A 76 -5.41 12.08 -0.09
N ASN A 77 -4.68 13.12 -0.51
CA ASN A 77 -5.26 14.40 -0.92
C ASN A 77 -6.15 14.31 -2.17
N ASP A 78 -6.05 13.23 -2.94
CA ASP A 78 -6.94 12.92 -4.04
C ASP A 78 -8.30 12.39 -3.57
N GLY A 79 -8.48 12.15 -2.27
CA GLY A 79 -9.67 11.58 -1.64
C GLY A 79 -9.71 10.06 -1.62
N GLY A 80 -8.71 9.40 -2.24
CA GLY A 80 -8.58 7.95 -2.29
C GLY A 80 -8.10 7.36 -0.97
N TRP A 81 -8.39 6.08 -0.77
CA TRP A 81 -7.98 5.33 0.42
C TRP A 81 -6.83 4.39 0.10
N TYR A 82 -5.84 4.42 0.97
CA TYR A 82 -4.58 3.71 0.83
C TYR A 82 -4.21 3.02 2.14
N LEU A 83 -3.43 1.96 2.01
CA LEU A 83 -2.74 1.28 3.09
C LEU A 83 -1.24 1.51 2.92
N VAL A 84 -0.60 1.89 4.02
CA VAL A 84 0.84 2.17 4.06
C VAL A 84 1.52 1.14 4.95
N LEU A 85 2.53 0.46 4.42
CA LEU A 85 3.43 -0.42 5.15
C LEU A 85 4.82 0.22 5.25
N ARG A 86 5.42 0.16 6.43
CA ARG A 86 6.83 0.54 6.64
C ARG A 86 7.70 -0.68 6.42
N ALA A 87 8.59 -0.61 5.44
CA ALA A 87 9.55 -1.66 5.12
C ALA A 87 10.99 -1.21 5.41
N ALA A 88 11.85 -2.16 5.76
CA ALA A 88 13.27 -1.90 5.95
C ALA A 88 14.01 -1.93 4.60
N GLY A 89 14.94 -1.00 4.38
CA GLY A 89 15.79 -0.99 3.19
C GLY A 89 14.98 -1.03 1.89
N ASN A 90 15.14 -2.10 1.11
CA ASN A 90 14.48 -2.35 -0.17
C ASN A 90 13.48 -3.54 -0.14
N GLU A 91 13.07 -3.97 1.05
CA GLU A 91 12.14 -5.08 1.22
C GLU A 91 10.75 -4.72 0.71
N ALA A 92 10.19 -5.59 -0.13
CA ALA A 92 8.81 -5.51 -0.54
C ALA A 92 7.95 -6.40 0.38
N PRO A 93 6.65 -6.08 0.53
CA PRO A 93 5.75 -6.96 1.25
C PRO A 93 5.67 -8.34 0.61
N ASP A 94 5.62 -9.38 1.44
CA ASP A 94 5.40 -10.75 0.99
C ASP A 94 3.94 -10.97 0.54
N ALA A 95 3.66 -12.17 0.00
CA ALA A 95 2.34 -12.53 -0.48
C ALA A 95 1.25 -12.48 0.60
N ASP A 96 1.58 -12.81 1.86
CA ASP A 96 0.62 -12.82 2.97
C ASP A 96 0.26 -11.38 3.38
N GLN A 97 1.26 -10.51 3.46
CA GLN A 97 1.08 -9.08 3.72
C GLN A 97 0.26 -8.41 2.62
N LEU A 98 0.49 -8.78 1.36
CA LEU A 98 -0.28 -8.28 0.22
C LEU A 98 -1.73 -8.76 0.26
N THR A 99 -1.96 -10.04 0.58
CA THR A 99 -3.31 -10.58 0.75
C THR A 99 -4.07 -9.82 1.85
N ALA A 100 -3.41 -9.55 2.98
CA ALA A 100 -4.01 -8.77 4.06
C ALA A 100 -4.34 -7.33 3.64
N ALA A 101 -3.54 -6.72 2.76
CA ALA A 101 -3.82 -5.39 2.22
C ALA A 101 -5.06 -5.40 1.32
N GLU A 102 -5.17 -6.39 0.44
CA GLU A 102 -6.32 -6.54 -0.46
C GLU A 102 -7.61 -6.73 0.34
N GLU A 103 -7.62 -7.59 1.36
CA GLU A 103 -8.77 -7.85 2.24
C GLU A 103 -9.27 -6.60 2.99
N LEU A 104 -8.35 -5.74 3.43
CA LEU A 104 -8.69 -4.48 4.09
C LEU A 104 -9.32 -3.46 3.13
N LEU A 105 -9.00 -3.54 1.82
CA LEU A 105 -9.48 -2.62 0.79
C LEU A 105 -10.76 -3.08 0.09
N LEU A 106 -11.33 -4.24 0.46
CA LEU A 106 -12.61 -4.77 -0.06
C LEU A 106 -13.83 -3.99 0.45
#